data_AF-A0A858RHL2-F1
#
_entry.id   AF-A0A858RHL2-F1
#
_cell.length_a   1.000
_cell.length_b   1.000
_cell.length_c   1.000
_cell.angle_alpha   90.00
_cell.angle_beta   90.00
_cell.angle_gamma   90.00
#
_symmetry.space_group_name_H-M   'P 1'
#
loop_
_entity.id
_entity.type
_entity.pdbx_description
1 polymer ?
#
loop_
_entity_poly.entity_id
_entity_poly.type
_entity_poly.pdbx_seq_one_letter_code
_entity_poly.pdbx_strand_id
1 'polypeptide(L)'
;MKTIPSLLRPITAGAIQVLPSAAALADGADNFNDNSKSAVNWGTDGISGNGALTETSQRLQYTCPTGTFDDSAERPWELTRFPYNANWEVQIDAVNNTAPSPPLQVNSMGIRLLSPHSAGDYLYHEFYNSAIGGPSRQGANADMTFGGSSLGGADSSELAVDRIGLRMTWDSKTKVLTTYYDTNLANGYQWTILGTFGLEGSGGDDANANWGLAGTDQFFLSVYGFSAFMSVPAGQMHLDNFSETGGVGGSGGTRPQPVGNFPFVFPGGNAALTRILSITGNYQGISPSPGQRAYSIDLAQDESGKVSAMGTMEGILDENGSPTIAMDVGSVKTVNEEPFVQLKGSFKGELDGLSTHFKGNASVPLEVVDLDPGEQGIQGSGNFTSKVGGVPSSGKNMQIEVPASPEALDNLKQDWSLDLDIALKAINGKQRTVASAKLVLPNGDIIQYPEKIVKYSEQKGYRITFKKGTNISADPDAPDKKSTVILTGLRFEKTGDSWEPVAGTITYKFLGQSGTENLMEFVPPP
;
A
#
# COMPACT_ATOMS: atom_id res chain seq x y z
N MET A 1 -66.35 -54.06 25.68
CA MET A 1 -65.52 -52.95 25.19
C MET A 1 -64.08 -53.42 25.11
N LYS A 2 -63.54 -53.63 23.91
CA LYS A 2 -62.13 -53.94 23.64
C LYS A 2 -61.67 -52.96 22.57
N THR A 3 -60.79 -52.06 22.94
CA THR A 3 -60.21 -51.01 22.08
C THR A 3 -59.10 -51.59 21.21
N ILE A 4 -59.19 -51.34 19.91
CA ILE A 4 -58.18 -51.67 18.89
C ILE A 4 -57.25 -50.46 18.77
N PRO A 5 -55.90 -50.59 18.86
CA PRO A 5 -55.00 -49.47 18.61
C PRO A 5 -54.79 -49.29 17.10
N SER A 6 -55.02 -48.07 16.60
CA SER A 6 -54.72 -47.67 15.23
C SER A 6 -53.22 -47.42 15.06
N LEU A 7 -52.62 -48.09 14.08
CA LEU A 7 -51.25 -47.88 13.63
C LEU A 7 -51.28 -46.90 12.44
N LEU A 8 -51.14 -45.61 12.73
CA LEU A 8 -50.82 -44.57 11.75
C LEU A 8 -49.30 -44.37 11.76
N ARG A 9 -48.62 -44.82 10.70
CA ARG A 9 -47.20 -44.50 10.48
C ARG A 9 -47.09 -43.13 9.79
N PRO A 10 -46.23 -42.22 10.28
CA PRO A 10 -45.97 -40.96 9.58
C PRO A 10 -45.15 -41.24 8.31
N ILE A 11 -45.63 -40.74 7.18
CA ILE A 11 -44.87 -40.66 5.93
C ILE A 11 -43.81 -39.58 6.14
N THR A 12 -42.56 -39.99 6.32
CA THR A 12 -41.42 -39.08 6.40
C THR A 12 -41.15 -38.55 5.00
N ALA A 13 -41.39 -37.27 4.77
CA ALA A 13 -41.00 -36.59 3.54
C ALA A 13 -39.47 -36.61 3.45
N GLY A 14 -38.93 -37.48 2.59
CA GLY A 14 -37.50 -37.51 2.29
C GLY A 14 -37.11 -36.20 1.60
N ALA A 15 -36.23 -35.42 2.23
CA ALA A 15 -35.59 -34.29 1.58
C ALA A 15 -34.83 -34.81 0.35
N ILE A 16 -35.28 -34.43 -0.84
CA ILE A 16 -34.51 -34.62 -2.08
C ILE A 16 -33.28 -33.73 -1.94
N GLN A 17 -32.15 -34.32 -1.56
CA GLN A 17 -30.86 -33.66 -1.69
C GLN A 17 -30.57 -33.55 -3.18
N VAL A 18 -30.74 -32.34 -3.73
CA VAL A 18 -30.19 -31.98 -5.03
C VAL A 18 -28.69 -31.99 -4.84
N LEU A 19 -28.04 -33.10 -5.20
CA LEU A 19 -26.60 -33.14 -5.30
C LEU A 19 -26.19 -32.11 -6.35
N PRO A 20 -25.28 -31.17 -6.04
CA PRO A 20 -24.79 -30.24 -7.04
C PRO A 20 -24.25 -31.04 -8.22
N SER A 21 -24.71 -30.70 -9.42
CA SER A 21 -24.18 -31.29 -10.65
C SER A 21 -22.67 -31.05 -10.67
N ALA A 22 -21.89 -32.13 -10.78
CA ALA A 22 -20.45 -32.02 -10.98
C ALA A 22 -20.20 -31.07 -12.15
N ALA A 23 -19.54 -29.94 -11.89
CA ALA A 23 -19.08 -29.07 -12.95
C ALA A 23 -18.21 -29.90 -13.88
N ALA A 24 -18.46 -29.83 -15.19
CA ALA A 24 -17.61 -30.53 -16.15
C ALA A 24 -16.19 -29.98 -16.00
N LEU A 25 -15.24 -30.87 -15.71
CA LEU A 25 -13.82 -30.54 -15.74
C LEU A 25 -13.47 -30.14 -17.18
N ALA A 26 -12.77 -29.02 -17.30
CA ALA A 26 -12.20 -28.53 -18.54
C ALA A 26 -10.70 -28.77 -18.45
N ASP A 27 -10.15 -29.40 -19.48
CA ASP A 27 -8.71 -29.56 -19.64
C ASP A 27 -8.22 -28.48 -20.62
N GLY A 28 -7.00 -28.02 -20.39
CA GLY A 28 -6.41 -26.91 -21.11
C GLY A 28 -4.94 -27.16 -21.40
N ALA A 29 -4.44 -26.60 -22.50
CA ALA A 29 -3.03 -26.74 -22.86
C ALA A 29 -2.56 -25.58 -23.74
N ASP A 30 -1.26 -25.32 -23.68
CA ASP A 30 -0.56 -24.43 -24.59
C ASP A 30 0.90 -24.90 -24.74
N ASN A 31 1.28 -25.26 -25.97
CA ASN A 31 2.65 -25.64 -26.30
C ASN A 31 3.44 -24.46 -26.89
N PHE A 32 2.89 -23.24 -26.85
CA PHE A 32 3.52 -22.00 -27.28
C PHE A 32 4.13 -22.03 -28.68
N ASN A 33 3.61 -22.91 -29.56
CA ASN A 33 4.23 -23.24 -30.84
C ASN A 33 3.81 -22.32 -32.00
N ASP A 34 2.94 -21.35 -31.75
CA ASP A 34 2.39 -20.42 -32.74
C ASP A 34 3.08 -19.05 -32.73
N ASN A 35 3.95 -18.78 -31.74
CA ASN A 35 4.59 -17.49 -31.48
C ASN A 35 3.57 -16.35 -31.23
N SER A 36 2.39 -16.68 -30.70
CA SER A 36 1.35 -15.70 -30.45
C SER A 36 0.54 -16.05 -29.21
N LYS A 37 0.64 -15.17 -28.20
CA LYS A 37 -0.13 -15.35 -26.97
C LYS A 37 -1.62 -15.49 -27.26
N SER A 38 -2.17 -16.67 -26.96
CA SER A 38 -3.61 -16.90 -27.00
C SER A 38 -4.31 -16.05 -25.93
N ALA A 39 -5.06 -15.04 -26.37
CA ALA A 39 -5.84 -14.17 -25.48
C ALA A 39 -7.07 -14.87 -24.84
N VAL A 40 -7.40 -16.06 -25.32
CA VAL A 40 -8.43 -16.93 -24.71
C VAL A 40 -7.83 -17.70 -23.54
N ASN A 41 -6.58 -18.14 -23.70
CA ASN A 41 -5.90 -18.96 -22.70
C ASN A 41 -5.23 -18.12 -21.62
N TRP A 42 -4.66 -16.97 -21.99
CA TRP A 42 -3.75 -16.20 -21.15
C TRP A 42 -4.19 -14.75 -20.97
N GLY A 43 -3.98 -14.27 -19.74
CA GLY A 43 -4.25 -12.91 -19.32
C GLY A 43 -3.21 -11.89 -19.80
N THR A 44 -3.34 -10.67 -19.29
CA THR A 44 -2.31 -9.64 -19.50
C THR A 44 -1.12 -9.93 -18.61
N ASP A 45 0.09 -9.84 -19.16
CA ASP A 45 1.31 -10.11 -18.42
C ASP A 45 1.51 -9.08 -17.30
N GLY A 46 1.83 -9.54 -16.10
CA GLY A 46 2.31 -8.72 -15.00
C GLY A 46 3.83 -8.57 -15.12
N ILE A 47 4.36 -7.35 -15.06
CA ILE A 47 5.80 -7.08 -15.25
C ILE A 47 6.33 -6.28 -14.05
N SER A 48 7.44 -6.75 -13.48
CA SER A 48 8.26 -6.03 -12.50
C SER A 48 9.69 -5.91 -13.03
N GLY A 49 10.29 -4.73 -12.87
CA GLY A 49 11.64 -4.47 -13.37
C GLY A 49 11.71 -4.54 -14.90
N ASN A 50 12.73 -5.22 -15.42
CA ASN A 50 13.05 -5.35 -16.83
C ASN A 50 12.71 -6.73 -17.43
N GLY A 51 12.02 -7.59 -16.66
CA GLY A 51 11.59 -8.91 -17.12
C GLY A 51 10.53 -8.81 -18.22
N ALA A 52 10.54 -9.76 -19.15
CA ALA A 52 9.52 -9.87 -20.19
C ALA A 52 9.28 -11.32 -20.60
N LEU A 53 8.01 -11.66 -20.83
CA LEU A 53 7.59 -12.94 -21.41
C LEU A 53 7.20 -12.74 -22.87
N THR A 54 7.80 -13.51 -23.79
CA THR A 54 7.49 -13.44 -25.22
C THR A 54 7.39 -14.84 -25.81
N GLU A 55 6.30 -15.12 -26.52
CA GLU A 55 6.20 -16.35 -27.31
C GLU A 55 6.94 -16.15 -28.62
N THR A 56 8.06 -16.87 -28.75
CA THR A 56 8.93 -16.76 -29.92
C THR A 56 9.81 -18.00 -30.02
N SER A 57 10.10 -18.40 -31.25
CA SER A 57 10.81 -19.65 -31.54
C SER A 57 10.10 -20.87 -30.96
N GLN A 58 8.76 -20.89 -31.04
CA GLN A 58 7.87 -21.98 -30.63
C GLN A 58 8.01 -22.36 -29.15
N ARG A 59 8.06 -21.35 -28.28
CA ARG A 59 8.20 -21.48 -26.82
C ARG A 59 7.92 -20.14 -26.15
N LEU A 60 7.59 -20.17 -24.86
CA LEU A 60 7.45 -18.98 -24.04
C LEU A 60 8.80 -18.60 -23.42
N GLN A 61 9.45 -17.54 -23.92
CA GLN A 61 10.75 -17.11 -23.43
C GLN A 61 10.64 -16.05 -22.34
N TYR A 62 11.47 -16.17 -21.30
CA TYR A 62 11.74 -15.09 -20.38
C TYR A 62 13.03 -14.37 -20.79
N THR A 63 12.99 -13.04 -20.79
CA THR A 63 14.15 -12.20 -21.06
C THR A 63 14.26 -11.10 -20.02
N CYS A 64 15.49 -10.71 -19.72
CA CYS A 64 15.81 -9.53 -18.91
C CYS A 64 17.03 -8.84 -19.53
N PRO A 65 16.85 -7.76 -20.31
CA PRO A 65 17.98 -7.11 -20.99
C PRO A 65 19.01 -6.54 -20.01
N THR A 66 18.54 -6.02 -18.88
CA THR A 66 19.35 -5.39 -17.84
C THR A 66 18.86 -5.85 -16.48
N GLY A 67 19.67 -6.66 -15.77
CA GLY A 67 19.31 -7.13 -14.44
C GLY A 67 19.27 -6.00 -13.39
N THR A 68 18.25 -6.03 -12.55
CA THR A 68 18.08 -5.19 -11.36
C THR A 68 18.08 -6.07 -10.11
N PHE A 69 17.68 -5.55 -8.94
CA PHE A 69 17.55 -6.37 -7.74
C PHE A 69 16.49 -7.47 -7.90
N ASP A 70 15.44 -7.21 -8.69
CA ASP A 70 14.31 -8.11 -8.87
C ASP A 70 13.61 -7.74 -10.20
N ASP A 71 13.69 -8.65 -11.17
CA ASP A 71 13.00 -8.56 -12.44
C ASP A 71 12.12 -9.79 -12.61
N SER A 72 10.84 -9.60 -12.92
CA SER A 72 9.92 -10.69 -13.15
C SER A 72 8.89 -10.35 -14.21
N ALA A 73 8.39 -11.39 -14.85
CA ALA A 73 7.23 -11.31 -15.69
C ALA A 73 6.37 -12.55 -15.46
N GLU A 74 5.08 -12.35 -15.26
CA GLU A 74 4.08 -13.39 -15.04
C GLU A 74 3.01 -13.32 -16.13
N ARG A 75 2.51 -14.48 -16.55
CA ARG A 75 1.42 -14.61 -17.51
C ARG A 75 0.31 -15.44 -16.88
N PRO A 76 -0.79 -14.80 -16.44
CA PRO A 76 -1.91 -15.50 -15.80
C PRO A 76 -2.61 -16.45 -16.76
N TRP A 77 -2.92 -17.66 -16.30
CA TRP A 77 -3.81 -18.59 -17.00
C TRP A 77 -5.26 -18.15 -16.79
N GLU A 78 -6.02 -17.99 -17.87
CA GLU A 78 -7.40 -17.46 -17.87
C GLU A 78 -8.43 -18.46 -18.38
N LEU A 79 -8.02 -19.52 -19.10
CA LEU A 79 -8.96 -20.51 -19.67
C LEU A 79 -9.80 -21.19 -18.58
N THR A 80 -9.13 -21.62 -17.51
CA THR A 80 -9.72 -22.36 -16.39
C THR A 80 -9.24 -21.82 -15.05
N ARG A 81 -9.90 -22.30 -13.99
CA ARG A 81 -9.55 -22.09 -12.58
C ARG A 81 -9.51 -23.42 -11.88
N PHE A 82 -8.76 -23.48 -10.79
CA PHE A 82 -8.45 -24.75 -10.14
C PHE A 82 -9.27 -24.89 -8.85
N PRO A 83 -10.29 -25.76 -8.81
CA PRO A 83 -11.21 -25.80 -7.68
C PRO A 83 -10.56 -26.32 -6.39
N TYR A 84 -10.84 -25.69 -5.25
CA TYR A 84 -10.37 -26.15 -3.93
C TYR A 84 -10.97 -27.51 -3.53
N ASN A 85 -12.16 -27.83 -4.04
CA ASN A 85 -12.93 -29.03 -3.69
C ASN A 85 -12.83 -30.19 -4.68
N ALA A 86 -12.06 -30.07 -5.77
CA ALA A 86 -11.80 -31.19 -6.68
C ALA A 86 -10.31 -31.31 -6.98
N ASN A 87 -9.87 -32.51 -7.32
CA ASN A 87 -8.47 -32.75 -7.65
C ASN A 87 -8.15 -32.13 -9.01
N TRP A 88 -6.94 -31.61 -9.14
CA TRP A 88 -6.43 -31.06 -10.40
C TRP A 88 -4.93 -31.23 -10.48
N GLU A 89 -4.40 -31.11 -11.69
CA GLU A 89 -2.98 -31.20 -11.98
C GLU A 89 -2.61 -30.15 -13.03
N VAL A 90 -1.40 -29.59 -12.90
CA VAL A 90 -0.78 -28.69 -13.88
C VAL A 90 0.65 -29.11 -14.10
N GLN A 91 1.11 -29.03 -15.35
CA GLN A 91 2.49 -29.34 -15.70
C GLN A 91 3.02 -28.38 -16.77
N ILE A 92 4.34 -28.25 -16.81
CA ILE A 92 5.06 -27.48 -17.83
C ILE A 92 6.49 -27.98 -17.96
N ASP A 93 7.05 -27.89 -19.16
CA ASP A 93 8.47 -28.11 -19.37
C ASP A 93 9.22 -26.79 -19.21
N ALA A 94 10.33 -26.80 -18.48
CA ALA A 94 11.18 -25.64 -18.23
C ALA A 94 12.60 -25.91 -18.69
N VAL A 95 13.19 -24.92 -19.37
CA VAL A 95 14.60 -24.90 -19.77
C VAL A 95 15.29 -23.69 -19.17
N ASN A 96 16.48 -23.89 -18.64
CA ASN A 96 17.30 -22.83 -18.09
C ASN A 96 18.79 -23.08 -18.39
N ASN A 97 19.30 -22.44 -19.44
CA ASN A 97 20.69 -22.54 -19.88
C ASN A 97 21.58 -21.40 -19.37
N THR A 98 21.07 -20.58 -18.45
CA THR A 98 21.83 -19.44 -17.93
C THR A 98 23.04 -19.92 -17.12
N ALA A 99 24.01 -19.03 -16.90
CA ALA A 99 25.19 -19.29 -16.09
C ALA A 99 25.43 -18.11 -15.13
N PRO A 100 24.69 -18.02 -14.02
CA PRO A 100 24.91 -16.99 -13.02
C PRO A 100 26.34 -17.09 -12.46
N SER A 101 27.06 -15.98 -12.40
CA SER A 101 28.49 -15.97 -12.04
C SER A 101 28.85 -15.04 -10.87
N PRO A 102 28.36 -13.79 -10.78
CA PRO A 102 28.43 -13.04 -9.53
C PRO A 102 27.62 -13.69 -8.38
N PRO A 103 28.10 -13.57 -7.12
CA PRO A 103 27.58 -14.29 -5.94
C PRO A 103 26.17 -13.90 -5.46
N LEU A 104 25.37 -13.22 -6.27
CA LEU A 104 23.99 -12.83 -5.97
C LEU A 104 23.04 -13.08 -7.14
N GLN A 105 23.55 -13.64 -8.23
CA GLN A 105 22.74 -13.88 -9.42
C GLN A 105 21.88 -15.12 -9.23
N VAL A 106 20.60 -14.97 -9.51
CA VAL A 106 19.63 -16.05 -9.54
C VAL A 106 18.64 -15.76 -10.65
N ASN A 107 18.15 -16.81 -11.27
CA ASN A 107 17.04 -16.75 -12.19
C ASN A 107 16.25 -18.04 -12.14
N SER A 108 14.97 -17.97 -12.48
CA SER A 108 14.08 -19.10 -12.44
C SER A 108 12.89 -18.92 -13.36
N MET A 109 12.26 -20.02 -13.74
CA MET A 109 11.03 -20.03 -14.54
C MET A 109 10.16 -21.19 -14.10
N GLY A 110 8.84 -21.01 -14.08
CA GLY A 110 7.95 -22.07 -13.63
C GLY A 110 6.50 -21.66 -13.46
N ILE A 111 5.84 -22.36 -12.54
CA ILE A 111 4.41 -22.25 -12.23
C ILE A 111 4.25 -21.53 -10.90
N ARG A 112 3.30 -20.61 -10.80
CA ARG A 112 2.87 -19.96 -9.56
C ARG A 112 1.39 -20.20 -9.33
N LEU A 113 1.05 -20.79 -8.20
CA LEU A 113 -0.30 -20.94 -7.68
C LEU A 113 -0.58 -19.79 -6.72
N LEU A 114 -1.71 -19.10 -6.88
CA LEU A 114 -2.10 -17.98 -6.02
C LEU A 114 -3.40 -18.27 -5.30
N SER A 115 -3.44 -17.87 -4.03
CA SER A 115 -4.67 -17.86 -3.25
C SER A 115 -5.70 -16.93 -3.90
N PRO A 116 -6.99 -17.31 -3.92
CA PRO A 116 -8.04 -16.40 -4.30
C PRO A 116 -8.27 -15.28 -3.28
N HIS A 117 -7.78 -15.38 -2.05
CA HIS A 117 -8.08 -14.40 -0.99
C HIS A 117 -6.97 -13.38 -0.78
N SER A 118 -5.72 -13.75 -1.08
CA SER A 118 -4.56 -12.88 -0.87
C SER A 118 -3.54 -13.07 -1.98
N ALA A 119 -3.06 -11.96 -2.50
CA ALA A 119 -1.94 -11.94 -3.43
C ALA A 119 -0.59 -12.24 -2.77
N GLY A 120 -0.50 -12.04 -1.45
CA GLY A 120 0.68 -12.39 -0.66
C GLY A 120 0.76 -13.87 -0.32
N ASP A 121 -0.32 -14.62 -0.57
CA ASP A 121 -0.39 -16.05 -0.33
C ASP A 121 -0.28 -16.78 -1.66
N TYR A 122 0.87 -17.38 -1.88
CA TYR A 122 1.16 -18.09 -3.11
C TYR A 122 2.14 -19.21 -2.85
N LEU A 123 2.19 -20.13 -3.80
CA LEU A 123 3.20 -21.16 -3.86
C LEU A 123 3.76 -21.15 -5.27
N TYR A 124 5.07 -21.18 -5.40
CA TYR A 124 5.70 -21.33 -6.71
C TYR A 124 6.45 -22.65 -6.79
N HIS A 125 6.57 -23.17 -8.00
CA HIS A 125 7.39 -24.33 -8.34
C HIS A 125 8.15 -24.01 -9.62
N GLU A 126 9.47 -24.03 -9.53
CA GLU A 126 10.33 -23.41 -10.53
C GLU A 126 11.57 -24.24 -10.80
N PHE A 127 12.11 -24.04 -12.01
CA PHE A 127 13.44 -24.47 -12.36
C PHE A 127 14.39 -23.30 -12.27
N TYR A 128 15.33 -23.35 -11.34
CA TYR A 128 16.23 -22.23 -11.03
C TYR A 128 17.66 -22.53 -11.46
N ASN A 129 18.42 -21.46 -11.69
CA ASN A 129 19.87 -21.47 -11.64
C ASN A 129 20.34 -20.31 -10.75
N SER A 130 21.22 -20.59 -9.79
CA SER A 130 21.63 -19.65 -8.75
C SER A 130 23.11 -19.76 -8.41
N ALA A 131 23.78 -18.61 -8.29
CA ALA A 131 25.11 -18.47 -7.71
C ALA A 131 25.07 -17.95 -6.27
N ILE A 132 23.88 -17.92 -5.64
CA ILE A 132 23.74 -17.51 -4.25
C ILE A 132 24.33 -18.60 -3.35
N GLY A 133 25.26 -18.20 -2.48
CA GLY A 133 25.84 -19.08 -1.48
C GLY A 133 26.91 -20.04 -1.98
N GLY A 134 27.39 -19.91 -3.23
CA GLY A 134 28.45 -20.76 -3.75
C GLY A 134 28.59 -20.75 -5.27
N PRO A 135 29.20 -21.80 -5.85
CA PRO A 135 29.18 -22.05 -7.29
C PRO A 135 27.74 -22.07 -7.84
N SER A 136 27.60 -21.76 -9.12
CA SER A 136 26.33 -21.89 -9.85
C SER A 136 25.77 -23.30 -9.64
N ARG A 137 24.53 -23.37 -9.15
CA ARG A 137 23.77 -24.61 -9.00
C ARG A 137 22.42 -24.46 -9.67
N GLN A 138 21.96 -25.54 -10.25
CA GLN A 138 20.70 -25.63 -10.96
C GLN A 138 19.81 -26.67 -10.28
N GLY A 139 18.53 -26.40 -10.13
CA GLY A 139 17.64 -27.30 -9.41
C GLY A 139 16.17 -26.95 -9.59
N ALA A 140 15.31 -27.83 -9.11
CA ALA A 140 13.90 -27.55 -8.91
C ALA A 140 13.70 -27.01 -7.48
N ASN A 141 12.92 -25.94 -7.35
CA ASN A 141 12.57 -25.35 -6.07
C ASN A 141 11.04 -25.22 -5.99
N ALA A 142 10.49 -25.34 -4.79
CA ALA A 142 9.12 -24.96 -4.49
C ALA A 142 9.06 -24.33 -3.11
N ASP A 143 8.36 -23.21 -2.96
CA ASP A 143 8.26 -22.51 -1.68
C ASP A 143 6.85 -21.94 -1.49
N MET A 144 6.35 -22.03 -0.25
CA MET A 144 5.07 -21.46 0.14
C MET A 144 5.29 -20.12 0.85
N THR A 145 4.62 -19.09 0.35
CA THR A 145 4.50 -17.79 1.03
C THR A 145 3.10 -17.65 1.63
N PHE A 146 3.02 -17.15 2.86
CA PHE A 146 1.79 -16.82 3.56
C PHE A 146 1.97 -15.52 4.34
N GLY A 147 0.98 -14.61 4.28
CA GLY A 147 1.10 -13.27 4.88
C GLY A 147 2.28 -12.48 4.30
N GLY A 148 2.65 -12.77 3.04
CA GLY A 148 3.80 -12.15 2.36
C GLY A 148 5.19 -12.56 2.86
N SER A 149 5.28 -13.61 3.70
CA SER A 149 6.55 -14.19 4.16
C SER A 149 6.69 -15.63 3.72
N SER A 150 7.90 -16.06 3.34
CA SER A 150 8.18 -17.48 3.07
C SER A 150 8.03 -18.28 4.36
N LEU A 151 7.23 -19.35 4.30
CA LEU A 151 7.04 -20.28 5.41
C LEU A 151 7.98 -21.49 5.34
N GLY A 152 8.46 -21.81 4.14
CA GLY A 152 9.25 -23.00 3.88
C GLY A 152 9.03 -23.55 2.48
N GLY A 153 9.97 -24.38 2.07
CA GLY A 153 10.04 -24.92 0.73
C GLY A 153 10.86 -26.20 0.64
N ALA A 154 10.87 -26.77 -0.55
CA ALA A 154 11.61 -27.96 -0.92
C ALA A 154 12.53 -27.64 -2.11
N ASP A 155 13.77 -28.10 -2.03
CA ASP A 155 14.81 -27.87 -3.05
C ASP A 155 15.41 -29.23 -3.45
N SER A 156 15.48 -29.50 -4.75
CA SER A 156 16.04 -30.75 -5.27
C SER A 156 17.55 -30.87 -5.06
N SER A 157 18.19 -29.79 -4.60
CA SER A 157 19.62 -29.57 -4.71
C SER A 157 20.07 -29.55 -6.17
N GLU A 158 21.37 -29.68 -6.40
CA GLU A 158 21.98 -29.60 -7.73
C GLU A 158 21.54 -30.76 -8.64
N LEU A 159 20.89 -30.40 -9.74
CA LEU A 159 20.51 -31.27 -10.85
C LEU A 159 21.46 -31.01 -12.03
N ALA A 160 22.04 -32.09 -12.58
CA ALA A 160 22.96 -32.02 -13.73
C ALA A 160 22.19 -32.04 -15.07
N VAL A 161 21.15 -31.21 -15.21
CA VAL A 161 20.31 -31.10 -16.42
C VAL A 161 19.95 -29.65 -16.67
N ASP A 162 19.72 -29.28 -17.93
CA ASP A 162 19.33 -27.94 -18.38
C ASP A 162 17.83 -27.81 -18.71
N ARG A 163 17.10 -28.92 -18.57
CA ARG A 163 15.68 -29.06 -18.86
C ARG A 163 15.03 -30.00 -17.87
N ILE A 164 13.89 -29.60 -17.34
CA ILE A 164 13.05 -30.44 -16.50
C ILE A 164 11.56 -30.29 -16.85
N GLY A 165 10.77 -31.29 -16.49
CA GLY A 165 9.33 -31.15 -16.32
C GLY A 165 9.03 -30.69 -14.90
N LEU A 166 8.09 -29.78 -14.74
CA LEU A 166 7.56 -29.32 -13.46
C LEU A 166 6.08 -29.69 -13.39
N ARG A 167 5.61 -30.12 -12.22
CA ARG A 167 4.20 -30.48 -12.02
C ARG A 167 3.73 -30.12 -10.62
N MET A 168 2.49 -29.63 -10.52
CA MET A 168 1.78 -29.50 -9.25
C MET A 168 0.49 -30.33 -9.30
N THR A 169 0.20 -31.06 -8.23
CA THR A 169 -1.07 -31.77 -8.05
C THR A 169 -1.75 -31.33 -6.77
N TRP A 170 -3.06 -31.14 -6.82
CA TRP A 170 -3.88 -30.86 -5.65
C TRP A 170 -4.78 -32.05 -5.31
N ASP A 171 -4.72 -32.48 -4.06
CA ASP A 171 -5.67 -33.45 -3.50
C ASP A 171 -6.68 -32.71 -2.63
N SER A 172 -7.92 -32.62 -3.12
CA SER A 172 -8.98 -31.89 -2.45
C SER A 172 -9.53 -32.61 -1.21
N LYS A 173 -9.18 -33.88 -1.00
CA LYS A 173 -9.56 -34.65 0.18
C LYS A 173 -8.56 -34.44 1.31
N THR A 174 -7.27 -34.42 1.02
CA THR A 174 -6.22 -34.19 2.03
C THR A 174 -5.87 -32.72 2.22
N LYS A 175 -6.28 -31.85 1.28
CA LYS A 175 -5.94 -30.42 1.23
C LYS A 175 -4.44 -30.17 1.10
N VAL A 176 -3.75 -31.10 0.42
CA VAL A 176 -2.31 -31.05 0.20
C VAL A 176 -2.02 -30.81 -1.27
N LEU A 177 -1.19 -29.80 -1.53
CA LEU A 177 -0.55 -29.59 -2.81
C LEU A 177 0.78 -30.34 -2.82
N THR A 178 1.06 -31.11 -3.88
CA THR A 178 2.33 -31.80 -4.07
C THR A 178 3.02 -31.30 -5.33
N THR A 179 4.31 -31.00 -5.25
CA THR A 179 5.14 -30.60 -6.39
C THR A 179 6.03 -31.75 -6.83
N TYR A 180 6.26 -31.86 -8.13
CA TYR A 180 7.08 -32.91 -8.73
C TYR A 180 7.95 -32.35 -9.85
N TYR A 181 9.11 -32.95 -10.03
CA TYR A 181 9.96 -32.69 -11.19
C TYR A 181 10.33 -33.97 -11.92
N ASP A 182 10.73 -33.82 -13.19
CA ASP A 182 11.31 -34.89 -14.01
C ASP A 182 12.53 -34.34 -14.76
N THR A 183 13.67 -35.02 -14.64
CA THR A 183 14.93 -34.64 -15.27
C THR A 183 15.16 -35.26 -16.64
N ASN A 184 14.29 -36.16 -17.12
CA ASN A 184 14.47 -36.85 -18.40
C ASN A 184 13.15 -36.98 -19.18
N LEU A 185 12.77 -35.91 -19.87
CA LEU A 185 11.52 -35.90 -20.65
C LEU A 185 11.51 -36.87 -21.84
N ALA A 186 12.67 -37.41 -22.26
CA ALA A 186 12.77 -38.27 -23.44
C ALA A 186 12.23 -39.69 -23.24
N ASN A 187 12.07 -40.15 -22.00
CA ASN A 187 11.50 -41.46 -21.68
C ASN A 187 10.02 -41.38 -21.26
N GLY A 188 9.37 -40.25 -21.52
CA GLY A 188 8.05 -39.91 -20.99
C GLY A 188 8.12 -39.50 -19.52
N TYR A 189 7.10 -38.79 -19.02
CA TYR A 189 7.20 -38.20 -17.68
C TYR A 189 7.38 -39.24 -16.55
N GLN A 190 8.50 -39.16 -15.82
CA GLN A 190 8.85 -39.93 -14.63
C GLN A 190 8.98 -39.01 -13.42
N TRP A 191 7.86 -38.78 -12.73
CA TRP A 191 7.76 -37.78 -11.68
C TRP A 191 8.47 -38.19 -10.38
N THR A 192 9.35 -37.32 -9.90
CA THR A 192 9.94 -37.34 -8.56
C THR A 192 9.27 -36.29 -7.69
N ILE A 193 8.79 -36.66 -6.50
CA ILE A 193 8.23 -35.69 -5.55
C ILE A 193 9.34 -34.72 -5.13
N LEU A 194 9.05 -33.42 -5.21
CA LEU A 194 9.89 -32.37 -4.64
C LEU A 194 9.45 -32.05 -3.21
N GLY A 195 8.19 -31.70 -3.01
CA GLY A 195 7.65 -31.34 -1.71
C GLY A 195 6.12 -31.38 -1.62
N THR A 196 5.61 -31.29 -0.39
CA THR A 196 4.18 -31.28 -0.05
C THR A 196 3.81 -30.13 0.87
N PHE A 197 2.64 -29.56 0.63
CA PHE A 197 2.25 -28.25 1.15
C PHE A 197 0.77 -28.27 1.58
N GLY A 198 0.50 -28.14 2.87
CA GLY A 198 -0.86 -28.18 3.42
C GLY A 198 -1.52 -26.80 3.41
N LEU A 199 -2.61 -26.62 2.65
CA LEU A 199 -3.29 -25.32 2.50
C LEU A 199 -4.47 -25.12 3.47
N GLU A 200 -4.79 -26.14 4.27
CA GLU A 200 -5.74 -26.10 5.40
C GLU A 200 -5.00 -26.09 6.75
N GLY A 201 -3.75 -25.62 6.76
CA GLY A 201 -2.92 -25.53 7.96
C GLY A 201 -2.30 -26.84 8.45
N SER A 202 -2.45 -27.94 7.72
CA SER A 202 -1.79 -29.22 8.02
C SER A 202 -1.70 -30.14 6.79
N GLY A 203 -0.89 -31.21 6.89
CA GLY A 203 -0.80 -32.28 5.90
C GLY A 203 0.38 -32.21 4.94
N GLY A 204 1.04 -31.06 4.80
CA GLY A 204 2.31 -30.93 4.08
C GLY A 204 3.52 -31.19 4.98
N ASP A 205 4.54 -31.81 4.42
CA ASP A 205 5.82 -32.06 5.10
C ASP A 205 6.74 -30.81 5.07
N ASP A 206 6.65 -29.97 4.03
CA ASP A 206 7.57 -28.86 3.80
C ASP A 206 7.06 -27.52 4.34
N ALA A 207 5.77 -27.24 4.16
CA ALA A 207 5.11 -26.10 4.81
C ALA A 207 3.60 -26.32 4.96
N ASN A 208 3.02 -25.63 5.94
CA ASN A 208 1.59 -25.64 6.20
C ASN A 208 1.10 -24.22 6.48
N ALA A 209 0.06 -23.80 5.78
CA ALA A 209 -0.64 -22.54 6.01
C ALA A 209 -2.13 -22.78 5.89
N ASN A 210 -2.93 -22.08 6.70
CA ASN A 210 -4.37 -22.07 6.51
C ASN A 210 -4.74 -20.87 5.63
N TRP A 211 -5.00 -21.11 4.35
CA TRP A 211 -5.37 -20.06 3.40
C TRP A 211 -6.85 -19.64 3.52
N GLY A 212 -7.61 -20.19 4.47
CA GLY A 212 -9.00 -19.81 4.72
C GLY A 212 -9.98 -20.22 3.62
N LEU A 213 -9.62 -21.21 2.80
CA LEU A 213 -10.36 -21.56 1.59
C LEU A 213 -11.65 -22.34 1.90
N ALA A 214 -12.74 -21.90 1.30
CA ALA A 214 -14.03 -22.56 1.29
C ALA A 214 -14.16 -23.52 0.09
N GLY A 215 -15.10 -24.47 0.17
CA GLY A 215 -15.32 -25.45 -0.89
C GLY A 215 -15.68 -24.87 -2.26
N THR A 216 -16.09 -23.61 -2.35
CA THR A 216 -16.40 -22.93 -3.61
C THR A 216 -15.22 -22.12 -4.19
N ASP A 217 -14.12 -22.00 -3.44
CA ASP A 217 -12.96 -21.23 -3.89
C ASP A 217 -12.21 -21.95 -5.02
N GLN A 218 -11.55 -21.15 -5.84
CA GLN A 218 -10.74 -21.64 -6.96
C GLN A 218 -9.42 -20.90 -6.97
N PHE A 219 -8.31 -21.64 -7.11
CA PHE A 219 -6.98 -21.06 -7.23
C PHE A 219 -6.78 -20.41 -8.59
N PHE A 220 -5.88 -19.42 -8.59
CA PHE A 220 -5.33 -18.83 -9.80
C PHE A 220 -3.97 -19.43 -10.09
N LEU A 221 -3.63 -19.51 -11.37
CA LEU A 221 -2.33 -19.98 -11.81
C LEU A 221 -1.72 -18.97 -12.78
N SER A 222 -0.41 -18.81 -12.69
CA SER A 222 0.38 -18.14 -13.71
C SER A 222 1.62 -18.96 -14.03
N VAL A 223 2.13 -18.75 -15.24
CA VAL A 223 3.52 -19.08 -15.55
C VAL A 223 4.35 -17.82 -15.38
N TYR A 224 5.58 -17.95 -14.92
CA TYR A 224 6.41 -16.77 -14.70
C TYR A 224 7.88 -17.04 -15.00
N GLY A 225 8.62 -15.97 -15.23
CA GLY A 225 10.08 -15.94 -15.17
C GLY A 225 10.56 -14.85 -14.22
N PHE A 226 11.69 -15.11 -13.57
CA PHE A 226 12.30 -14.27 -12.57
C PHE A 226 13.82 -14.22 -12.78
N SER A 227 14.43 -13.08 -12.49
CA SER A 227 15.86 -12.93 -12.35
C SER A 227 16.22 -11.83 -11.36
N ALA A 228 17.38 -11.98 -10.72
CA ALA A 228 17.98 -10.97 -9.86
C ALA A 228 19.46 -10.80 -10.24
N PHE A 229 19.87 -9.54 -10.33
CA PHE A 229 21.22 -9.05 -10.59
C PHE A 229 21.87 -9.59 -11.87
N MET A 230 21.08 -10.04 -12.84
CA MET A 230 21.59 -10.60 -14.09
C MET A 230 20.71 -10.27 -15.28
N SER A 231 21.33 -10.18 -16.45
CA SER A 231 20.59 -10.24 -17.70
C SER A 231 20.26 -11.68 -18.06
N VAL A 232 19.11 -11.88 -18.68
CA VAL A 232 18.69 -13.15 -19.28
C VAL A 232 18.51 -12.92 -20.78
N PRO A 233 19.48 -13.36 -21.61
CA PRO A 233 19.37 -13.28 -23.06
C PRO A 233 18.23 -14.15 -23.61
N ALA A 234 17.70 -13.77 -24.78
CA ALA A 234 16.72 -14.57 -25.50
C ALA A 234 17.24 -16.00 -25.75
N GLY A 235 16.33 -16.97 -25.63
CA GLY A 235 16.58 -18.40 -25.82
C GLY A 235 17.19 -19.12 -24.63
N GLN A 236 17.68 -18.42 -23.60
CA GLN A 236 18.34 -19.04 -22.45
C GLN A 236 17.34 -19.64 -21.45
N MET A 237 16.20 -18.99 -21.24
CA MET A 237 15.13 -19.48 -20.37
C MET A 237 13.81 -19.52 -21.13
N HIS A 238 13.14 -20.65 -21.08
CA HIS A 238 11.83 -20.80 -21.69
C HIS A 238 11.00 -21.89 -21.06
N LEU A 239 9.69 -21.75 -21.25
CA LEU A 239 8.69 -22.75 -20.94
C LEU A 239 8.08 -23.32 -22.22
N ASP A 240 7.69 -24.58 -22.16
CA ASP A 240 7.05 -25.32 -23.25
C ASP A 240 6.02 -26.33 -22.68
N ASN A 241 5.14 -26.86 -23.54
CA ASN A 241 4.19 -27.94 -23.20
C ASN A 241 3.40 -27.73 -21.91
N PHE A 242 2.84 -26.53 -21.71
CA PHE A 242 1.92 -26.29 -20.60
C PHE A 242 0.65 -27.12 -20.79
N SER A 243 0.22 -27.82 -19.74
CA SER A 243 -1.08 -28.48 -19.71
C SER A 243 -1.66 -28.55 -18.32
N GLU A 244 -2.99 -28.59 -18.25
CA GLU A 244 -3.73 -28.74 -17.02
C GLU A 244 -4.89 -29.72 -17.19
N THR A 245 -5.24 -30.38 -16.08
CA THR A 245 -6.44 -31.21 -15.97
C THR A 245 -7.18 -30.89 -14.68
N GLY A 246 -8.50 -31.02 -14.73
CA GLY A 246 -9.35 -30.77 -13.57
C GLY A 246 -9.62 -29.28 -13.30
N GLY A 247 -9.17 -28.39 -14.18
CA GLY A 247 -9.67 -27.02 -14.24
C GLY A 247 -11.18 -27.00 -14.43
N VAL A 248 -11.81 -25.91 -14.01
CA VAL A 248 -13.21 -25.62 -14.29
C VAL A 248 -13.30 -24.26 -14.95
N GLY A 249 -14.32 -24.06 -15.79
CA GLY A 249 -14.62 -22.72 -16.31
C GLY A 249 -14.75 -21.77 -15.12
N GLY A 250 -14.09 -20.60 -15.19
CA GLY A 250 -14.07 -19.64 -14.10
C GLY A 250 -15.49 -19.21 -13.73
N SER A 251 -16.08 -19.85 -12.72
CA SER A 251 -17.44 -19.57 -12.25
C SER A 251 -17.45 -18.45 -11.20
N GLY A 252 -16.29 -17.92 -10.81
CA GLY A 252 -16.16 -16.92 -9.77
C GLY A 252 -14.96 -16.00 -9.98
N GLY A 253 -15.23 -14.69 -10.07
CA GLY A 253 -14.30 -13.61 -9.75
C GLY A 253 -13.12 -13.38 -10.69
N THR A 254 -12.99 -12.14 -11.18
CA THR A 254 -11.65 -11.55 -11.29
C THR A 254 -10.94 -11.72 -9.95
N ARG A 255 -9.61 -11.95 -9.93
CA ARG A 255 -8.77 -11.90 -8.71
C ARG A 255 -9.34 -10.82 -7.79
N PRO A 256 -9.90 -11.17 -6.62
CA PRO A 256 -10.76 -10.23 -5.94
C PRO A 256 -9.90 -9.05 -5.54
N GLN A 257 -10.35 -7.88 -5.95
CA GLN A 257 -9.67 -6.63 -5.67
C GLN A 257 -10.27 -6.10 -4.38
N PRO A 258 -9.47 -5.47 -3.51
CA PRO A 258 -9.99 -4.79 -2.35
C PRO A 258 -11.06 -3.82 -2.84
N VAL A 259 -12.25 -4.00 -2.31
CA VAL A 259 -13.37 -3.08 -2.49
C VAL A 259 -13.90 -2.78 -1.10
N GLY A 260 -14.11 -1.50 -0.81
CA GLY A 260 -14.49 -1.06 0.52
C GLY A 260 -14.02 0.34 0.84
N ASN A 261 -14.39 0.77 2.04
CA ASN A 261 -13.95 2.01 2.65
C ASN A 261 -12.99 1.69 3.80
N PHE A 262 -11.84 2.34 3.82
CA PHE A 262 -10.75 2.08 4.75
C PHE A 262 -10.38 3.38 5.47
N PRO A 263 -10.77 3.56 6.74
CA PRO A 263 -10.41 4.74 7.51
C PRO A 263 -8.97 4.62 8.01
N PHE A 264 -8.19 5.68 7.82
CA PHE A 264 -6.89 5.87 8.47
C PHE A 264 -6.97 7.13 9.32
N VAL A 265 -6.62 7.04 10.60
CA VAL A 265 -6.76 8.13 11.56
C VAL A 265 -5.44 8.29 12.29
N PHE A 266 -5.01 9.53 12.57
CA PHE A 266 -3.82 9.73 13.40
C PHE A 266 -4.02 9.03 14.76
N PRO A 267 -3.09 8.16 15.19
CA PRO A 267 -3.28 7.41 16.42
C PRO A 267 -3.09 8.33 17.62
N GLY A 268 -4.06 8.30 18.53
CA GLY A 268 -3.98 9.04 19.79
C GLY A 268 -2.75 8.62 20.60
N GLY A 269 -1.95 9.61 21.04
CA GLY A 269 -0.87 9.40 22.01
C GLY A 269 0.45 8.83 21.47
N ASN A 270 0.62 8.65 20.15
CA ASN A 270 1.91 8.24 19.58
C ASN A 270 2.82 9.48 19.36
N ALA A 271 3.80 9.67 20.24
CA ALA A 271 4.75 10.78 20.15
C ALA A 271 5.84 10.59 19.08
N ALA A 272 6.00 9.38 18.53
CA ALA A 272 7.01 9.09 17.52
C ALA A 272 6.59 9.52 16.10
N LEU A 273 5.29 9.76 15.89
CA LEU A 273 4.75 10.17 14.59
C LEU A 273 4.87 11.68 14.38
N THR A 274 5.22 12.06 13.15
CA THR A 274 5.25 13.46 12.74
C THR A 274 3.84 14.05 12.79
N ARG A 275 3.51 14.81 13.85
CA ARG A 275 2.23 15.51 13.98
C ARG A 275 2.11 16.61 12.93
N ILE A 276 0.90 16.78 12.41
CA ILE A 276 0.54 17.91 11.58
C ILE A 276 -0.27 18.88 12.44
N LEU A 277 0.21 20.10 12.55
CA LEU A 277 -0.38 21.10 13.43
C LEU A 277 -1.07 22.20 12.61
N SER A 278 -2.22 22.67 13.08
CA SER A 278 -2.81 23.94 12.64
C SER A 278 -2.57 25.00 13.70
N ILE A 279 -2.04 26.15 13.29
CA ILE A 279 -1.89 27.31 14.18
C ILE A 279 -2.99 28.35 13.98
N THR A 280 -4.06 27.99 13.27
CA THR A 280 -5.22 28.87 13.06
C THR A 280 -5.93 29.06 14.39
N GLY A 281 -6.29 30.30 14.73
CA GLY A 281 -6.99 30.62 15.97
C GLY A 281 -6.80 32.06 16.41
N ASN A 282 -7.47 32.44 17.48
CA ASN A 282 -7.33 33.74 18.12
C ASN A 282 -6.37 33.63 19.32
N TYR A 283 -5.35 34.48 19.33
CA TYR A 283 -4.31 34.55 20.35
C TYR A 283 -4.38 35.91 21.05
N GLN A 284 -4.65 35.90 22.34
CA GLN A 284 -4.72 37.10 23.17
C GLN A 284 -3.68 37.02 24.28
N GLY A 285 -3.16 38.16 24.69
CA GLY A 285 -2.19 38.20 25.77
C GLY A 285 -1.63 39.58 26.01
N ILE A 286 -0.55 39.60 26.79
CA ILE A 286 0.18 40.81 27.16
C ILE A 286 1.61 40.68 26.62
N SER A 287 2.08 41.66 25.86
CA SER A 287 3.44 41.68 25.31
C SER A 287 4.49 41.61 26.43
N PRO A 288 5.55 40.79 26.31
CA PRO A 288 6.62 40.71 27.30
C PRO A 288 7.58 41.91 27.27
N SER A 289 7.36 42.88 26.38
CA SER A 289 8.17 44.10 26.29
C SER A 289 7.87 45.10 27.42
N PRO A 290 8.83 46.00 27.77
CA PRO A 290 8.54 47.14 28.63
C PRO A 290 7.30 47.89 28.14
N GLY A 291 6.25 47.94 28.98
CA GLY A 291 4.95 48.52 28.66
C GLY A 291 3.77 47.55 28.63
N GLN A 292 3.99 46.23 28.69
CA GLN A 292 2.94 45.21 28.92
C GLN A 292 1.62 45.48 28.19
N ARG A 293 1.68 45.52 26.86
CA ARG A 293 0.53 45.88 26.01
C ARG A 293 -0.38 44.70 25.76
N ALA A 294 -1.68 44.89 25.86
CA ALA A 294 -2.64 43.89 25.42
C ALA A 294 -2.57 43.73 23.89
N TYR A 295 -2.68 42.49 23.42
CA TYR A 295 -2.85 42.16 22.00
C TYR A 295 -3.97 41.15 21.81
N SER A 296 -4.57 41.18 20.62
CA SER A 296 -5.50 40.17 20.12
C SER A 296 -5.20 39.94 18.66
N ILE A 297 -4.71 38.75 18.31
CA ILE A 297 -4.24 38.41 16.97
C ILE A 297 -4.92 37.12 16.51
N ASP A 298 -5.66 37.21 15.42
CA ASP A 298 -6.14 36.08 14.64
C ASP A 298 -5.01 35.59 13.72
N LEU A 299 -4.67 34.31 13.84
CA LEU A 299 -3.82 33.61 12.89
C LEU A 299 -4.69 32.79 11.96
N ALA A 300 -4.39 32.87 10.67
CA ALA A 300 -4.97 32.01 9.64
C ALA A 300 -3.83 31.31 8.89
N GLN A 301 -3.92 29.99 8.78
CA GLN A 301 -3.00 29.17 8.01
C GLN A 301 -3.67 28.67 6.73
N ASP A 302 -3.02 28.88 5.58
CA ASP A 302 -3.49 28.34 4.30
C ASP A 302 -3.03 26.89 4.08
N GLU A 303 -3.51 26.25 3.01
CA GLU A 303 -3.19 24.86 2.69
C GLU A 303 -1.68 24.63 2.36
N SER A 304 -0.95 25.71 2.05
CA SER A 304 0.50 25.68 1.84
C SER A 304 1.30 25.79 3.15
N GLY A 305 0.61 26.01 4.26
CA GLY A 305 1.19 26.29 5.57
C GLY A 305 1.61 27.73 5.75
N LYS A 306 1.33 28.63 4.79
CA LYS A 306 1.58 30.07 4.97
C LYS A 306 0.65 30.57 6.07
N VAL A 307 1.18 31.41 6.93
CA VAL A 307 0.46 31.97 8.07
C VAL A 307 0.31 33.47 7.82
N SER A 308 -0.92 33.94 7.91
CA SER A 308 -1.27 35.36 7.96
C SER A 308 -1.80 35.69 9.36
N ALA A 309 -1.52 36.89 9.84
CA ALA A 309 -2.03 37.40 11.10
C ALA A 309 -2.80 38.68 10.88
N MET A 310 -3.91 38.82 11.60
CA MET A 310 -4.72 40.02 11.64
C MET A 310 -5.12 40.31 13.08
N GLY A 311 -5.06 41.55 13.54
CA GLY A 311 -5.40 41.82 14.94
C GLY A 311 -5.14 43.23 15.37
N THR A 312 -5.13 43.45 16.68
CA THR A 312 -4.82 44.73 17.31
C THR A 312 -3.76 44.55 18.39
N MET A 313 -2.97 45.59 18.61
CA MET A 313 -2.04 45.69 19.74
C MET A 313 -2.10 47.11 20.28
N GLU A 314 -2.25 47.25 21.59
CA GLU A 314 -2.42 48.56 22.23
C GLU A 314 -1.27 49.53 21.90
N GLY A 315 -1.62 50.74 21.47
CA GLY A 315 -0.66 51.79 21.12
C GLY A 315 0.12 51.59 19.82
N ILE A 316 -0.25 50.59 19.01
CA ILE A 316 0.27 50.42 17.65
C ILE A 316 -0.78 50.85 16.63
N LEU A 317 -0.38 51.74 15.70
CA LEU A 317 -1.20 52.14 14.56
C LEU A 317 -0.44 51.87 13.26
N ASP A 318 -1.08 51.33 12.23
CA ASP A 318 -0.48 51.14 10.91
C ASP A 318 -0.13 52.49 10.23
N GLU A 319 0.43 52.45 9.01
CA GLU A 319 0.77 53.66 8.28
C GLU A 319 -0.43 54.56 7.90
N ASN A 320 -1.66 54.06 8.06
CA ASN A 320 -2.91 54.80 7.86
C ASN A 320 -3.55 55.26 9.18
N GLY A 321 -2.92 55.02 10.32
CA GLY A 321 -3.48 55.34 11.64
C GLY A 321 -4.51 54.33 12.15
N SER A 322 -4.63 53.16 11.53
CA SER A 322 -5.54 52.09 11.96
C SER A 322 -4.91 51.26 13.08
N PRO A 323 -5.64 50.91 14.15
CA PRO A 323 -5.15 49.99 15.18
C PRO A 323 -5.10 48.53 14.70
N THR A 324 -5.62 48.25 13.49
CA THR A 324 -5.60 46.91 12.91
C THR A 324 -4.27 46.66 12.21
N ILE A 325 -3.63 45.56 12.57
CA ILE A 325 -2.37 45.11 11.99
C ILE A 325 -2.68 43.88 11.16
N ALA A 326 -2.42 43.93 9.86
CA ALA A 326 -2.47 42.80 8.96
C ALA A 326 -1.06 42.51 8.44
N MET A 327 -0.59 41.28 8.61
CA MET A 327 0.74 40.87 8.14
C MET A 327 0.74 39.42 7.68
N ASP A 328 1.46 39.17 6.59
CA ASP A 328 1.90 37.83 6.24
C ASP A 328 3.00 37.45 7.23
N VAL A 329 2.64 36.69 8.26
CA VAL A 329 3.51 36.46 9.40
C VAL A 329 4.43 35.30 9.24
N GLY A 330 4.26 34.38 8.28
CA GLY A 330 5.15 33.23 8.26
C GLY A 330 4.71 32.01 7.48
N SER A 331 5.28 30.86 7.87
CA SER A 331 4.92 29.55 7.38
C SER A 331 5.16 28.47 8.43
N VAL A 332 4.26 27.49 8.54
CA VAL A 332 4.49 26.22 9.25
C VAL A 332 5.13 25.22 8.29
N LYS A 333 6.14 24.49 8.75
CA LYS A 333 6.82 23.46 7.97
C LYS A 333 7.41 22.37 8.87
N THR A 334 7.72 21.21 8.30
CA THR A 334 8.46 20.17 9.02
C THR A 334 9.96 20.38 8.84
N VAL A 335 10.74 20.28 9.93
CA VAL A 335 12.21 20.26 9.92
C VAL A 335 12.66 19.12 10.83
N ASN A 336 13.43 18.17 10.29
CA ASN A 336 13.88 16.98 11.03
C ASN A 336 12.71 16.25 11.72
N GLU A 337 11.62 16.00 10.99
CA GLU A 337 10.41 15.30 11.48
C GLU A 337 9.63 16.03 12.59
N GLU A 338 10.04 17.26 12.92
CA GLU A 338 9.33 18.11 13.89
C GLU A 338 8.62 19.27 13.20
N PRO A 339 7.43 19.67 13.68
CA PRO A 339 6.72 20.83 13.17
C PRO A 339 7.33 22.14 13.70
N PHE A 340 7.67 23.04 12.78
CA PHE A 340 8.26 24.35 13.04
C PHE A 340 7.40 25.47 12.47
N VAL A 341 7.11 26.49 13.28
CA VAL A 341 6.57 27.77 12.80
C VAL A 341 7.71 28.72 12.52
N GLN A 342 7.79 29.20 11.29
CA GLN A 342 8.69 30.29 10.92
C GLN A 342 7.89 31.57 10.77
N LEU A 343 8.02 32.49 11.72
CA LEU A 343 7.42 33.80 11.61
C LEU A 343 8.42 34.78 10.98
N LYS A 344 7.98 35.58 10.00
CA LYS A 344 8.67 36.73 9.42
C LYS A 344 7.65 37.85 9.29
N GLY A 345 7.81 38.90 10.08
CA GLY A 345 6.94 40.07 10.03
C GLY A 345 7.74 41.33 9.74
N SER A 346 7.15 42.24 8.96
CA SER A 346 7.59 43.63 8.91
C SER A 346 6.40 44.54 9.11
N PHE A 347 6.56 45.54 9.96
CA PHE A 347 5.54 46.52 10.29
C PHE A 347 6.09 47.94 10.08
N LYS A 348 5.24 48.84 9.60
CA LYS A 348 5.54 50.26 9.44
C LYS A 348 4.30 51.04 9.88
N GLY A 349 4.48 51.97 10.81
CA GLY A 349 3.36 52.72 11.39
C GLY A 349 3.83 53.59 12.54
N GLU A 350 3.01 53.71 13.58
CA GLU A 350 3.30 54.43 14.80
C GLU A 350 3.23 53.50 16.02
N LEU A 351 4.11 53.76 16.99
CA LEU A 351 4.11 53.18 18.33
C LEU A 351 4.03 54.34 19.31
N ASP A 352 2.91 54.49 20.02
CA ASP A 352 2.61 55.62 20.91
C ASP A 352 2.78 57.00 20.26
N GLY A 353 2.35 57.14 19.00
CA GLY A 353 2.50 58.37 18.23
C GLY A 353 3.92 58.63 17.70
N LEU A 354 4.85 57.67 17.86
CA LEU A 354 6.19 57.74 17.27
C LEU A 354 6.28 56.83 16.04
N SER A 355 6.72 57.40 14.91
CA SER A 355 6.95 56.62 13.70
C SER A 355 7.92 55.46 13.95
N THR A 356 7.49 54.26 13.57
CA THR A 356 8.14 52.99 13.88
C THR A 356 8.21 52.10 12.66
N HIS A 357 9.36 51.46 12.47
CA HIS A 357 9.55 50.38 11.50
C HIS A 357 10.14 49.17 12.20
N PHE A 358 9.45 48.04 12.17
CA PHE A 358 9.85 46.78 12.80
C PHE A 358 10.04 45.71 11.73
N LYS A 359 11.09 44.89 11.88
CA LYS A 359 11.29 43.67 11.10
C LYS A 359 11.81 42.57 12.00
N GLY A 360 11.08 41.47 12.10
CA GLY A 360 11.42 40.33 12.96
C GLY A 360 11.31 39.00 12.24
N ASN A 361 12.07 38.02 12.74
CA ASN A 361 11.91 36.63 12.37
C ASN A 361 11.98 35.74 13.61
N ALA A 362 11.00 34.87 13.79
CA ALA A 362 11.00 33.85 14.85
C ALA A 362 10.97 32.45 14.22
N SER A 363 11.58 31.49 14.91
CA SER A 363 11.47 30.08 14.57
C SER A 363 11.14 29.33 15.84
N VAL A 364 9.96 28.74 15.86
CA VAL A 364 9.38 28.15 17.06
C VAL A 364 9.15 26.67 16.79
N PRO A 365 9.87 25.75 17.46
CA PRO A 365 9.38 24.37 17.54
C PRO A 365 8.03 24.42 18.25
N LEU A 366 7.03 23.72 17.73
CA LEU A 366 5.71 23.70 18.36
C LEU A 366 5.71 22.75 19.56
N GLU A 367 6.28 23.21 20.67
CA GLU A 367 6.16 22.55 21.97
C GLU A 367 5.14 23.31 22.81
N VAL A 368 4.16 22.57 23.35
CA VAL A 368 3.23 23.10 24.34
C VAL A 368 3.94 23.11 25.68
N VAL A 369 4.08 24.29 26.28
CA VAL A 369 4.72 24.47 27.59
C VAL A 369 3.69 24.99 28.60
N ASP A 370 3.89 24.64 29.86
CA ASP A 370 3.18 25.27 30.98
C ASP A 370 3.91 26.58 31.32
N LEU A 371 3.26 27.72 31.08
CA LEU A 371 3.84 29.05 31.32
C LEU A 371 3.71 29.46 32.79
N ASP A 372 2.56 29.13 33.39
CA ASP A 372 2.22 29.37 34.79
C ASP A 372 1.23 28.28 35.26
N PRO A 373 0.99 28.10 36.58
CA PRO A 373 0.04 27.11 37.07
C PRO A 373 -1.38 27.29 36.48
N GLY A 374 -1.71 26.48 35.47
CA GLY A 374 -3.00 26.50 34.77
C GLY A 374 -3.02 27.27 33.45
N GLU A 375 -1.89 27.82 32.99
CA GLU A 375 -1.76 28.51 31.70
C GLU A 375 -0.81 27.76 30.78
N GLN A 376 -1.31 27.37 29.61
CA GLN A 376 -0.55 26.68 28.57
C GLN A 376 -0.24 27.65 27.43
N GLY A 377 0.93 27.47 26.83
CA GLY A 377 1.36 28.30 25.72
C GLY A 377 2.33 27.58 24.80
N ILE A 378 2.91 28.35 23.89
CA ILE A 378 3.93 27.89 22.96
C ILE A 378 5.21 28.65 23.28
N GLN A 379 6.34 27.95 23.38
CA GLN A 379 7.65 28.56 23.58
C GLN A 379 8.53 28.40 22.34
N GLY A 380 9.26 29.45 21.98
CA GLY A 380 10.30 29.37 20.97
C GLY A 380 11.28 30.52 21.05
N SER A 381 12.09 30.70 20.01
CA SER A 381 13.08 31.78 19.99
C SER A 381 12.98 32.64 18.73
N GLY A 382 13.31 33.92 18.87
CA GLY A 382 13.25 34.89 17.78
C GLY A 382 14.38 35.90 17.76
N ASN A 383 14.54 36.50 16.59
CA ASN A 383 15.45 37.61 16.35
C ASN A 383 14.64 38.79 15.79
N PHE A 384 14.99 40.03 16.16
CA PHE A 384 14.32 41.20 15.62
C PHE A 384 15.26 42.38 15.44
N THR A 385 14.84 43.30 14.56
CA THR A 385 15.43 44.62 14.36
C THR A 385 14.31 45.65 14.26
N SER A 386 14.44 46.82 14.88
CA SER A 386 13.44 47.88 14.80
C SER A 386 14.07 49.27 14.79
N LYS A 387 13.28 50.27 14.38
CA LYS A 387 13.56 51.70 14.55
C LYS A 387 12.32 52.38 15.12
N VAL A 388 12.44 53.02 16.27
CA VAL A 388 11.35 53.79 16.92
C VAL A 388 11.81 55.24 17.05
N GLY A 389 11.06 56.19 16.49
CA GLY A 389 11.45 57.60 16.49
C GLY A 389 12.82 57.85 15.85
N GLY A 390 13.24 57.00 14.90
CA GLY A 390 14.55 57.05 14.25
C GLY A 390 15.70 56.34 14.99
N VAL A 391 15.49 55.84 16.22
CA VAL A 391 16.52 55.14 17.00
C VAL A 391 16.48 53.63 16.71
N PRO A 392 17.58 53.01 16.25
CA PRO A 392 17.62 51.58 15.96
C PRO A 392 17.72 50.72 17.23
N SER A 393 17.09 49.54 17.22
CA SER A 393 17.23 48.49 18.23
C SER A 393 17.24 47.09 17.61
N SER A 394 17.79 46.09 18.30
CA SER A 394 17.79 44.69 17.84
C SER A 394 17.93 43.70 18.99
N GLY A 395 17.35 42.51 18.84
CA GLY A 395 17.48 41.38 19.76
C GLY A 395 17.79 40.09 19.01
N LYS A 396 18.57 39.19 19.64
CA LYS A 396 18.88 37.86 19.09
C LYS A 396 18.57 36.77 20.09
N ASN A 397 18.06 35.63 19.60
CA ASN A 397 17.67 34.46 20.39
C ASN A 397 16.83 34.80 21.62
N MET A 398 15.92 35.77 21.46
CA MET A 398 14.97 36.12 22.50
C MET A 398 14.01 34.95 22.67
N GLN A 399 13.86 34.46 23.90
CA GLN A 399 12.78 33.53 24.21
C GLN A 399 11.44 34.24 24.04
N ILE A 400 10.51 33.57 23.37
CA ILE A 400 9.16 34.04 23.11
C ILE A 400 8.24 32.98 23.67
N GLU A 401 7.46 33.38 24.66
CA GLU A 401 6.38 32.58 25.24
C GLU A 401 5.08 33.26 24.86
N VAL A 402 4.20 32.50 24.22
CA VAL A 402 2.90 32.99 23.76
C VAL A 402 1.82 32.17 24.46
N PRO A 403 1.07 32.77 25.40
CA PRO A 403 -0.15 32.18 25.90
C PRO A 403 -1.06 31.78 24.74
N ALA A 404 -1.61 30.57 24.79
CA ALA A 404 -2.54 30.09 23.79
C ALA A 404 -3.88 29.79 24.47
N SER A 405 -4.98 30.21 23.84
CA SER A 405 -6.31 29.82 24.31
C SER A 405 -6.46 28.29 24.23
N PRO A 406 -7.31 27.68 25.07
CA PRO A 406 -7.61 26.25 24.96
C PRO A 406 -8.02 25.85 23.54
N GLU A 407 -8.81 26.69 22.85
CA GLU A 407 -9.24 26.50 21.47
C GLU A 407 -8.05 26.46 20.49
N ALA A 408 -7.08 27.36 20.65
CA ALA A 408 -5.86 27.36 19.83
C ALA A 408 -4.97 26.14 20.11
N LEU A 409 -4.90 25.69 21.36
CA LEU A 409 -4.19 24.46 21.74
C LEU A 409 -4.91 23.21 21.27
N ASP A 410 -6.23 23.23 21.18
CA ASP A 410 -7.03 22.16 20.61
C ASP A 410 -6.76 22.02 19.10
N ASN A 411 -6.53 23.12 18.38
CA ASN A 411 -6.10 23.10 16.98
C ASN A 411 -4.68 22.55 16.78
N LEU A 412 -3.81 22.62 17.79
CA LEU A 412 -2.53 21.90 17.83
C LEU A 412 -2.69 20.40 18.16
N LYS A 413 -3.90 19.95 18.48
CA LYS A 413 -4.20 18.56 18.84
C LYS A 413 -5.20 17.90 17.90
N GLN A 414 -5.67 18.59 16.86
CA GLN A 414 -6.60 17.99 15.91
C GLN A 414 -5.86 16.97 15.04
N ASP A 415 -6.29 15.72 15.19
CA ASP A 415 -5.86 14.60 14.36
C ASP A 415 -6.41 14.76 12.94
N TRP A 416 -5.62 14.38 11.94
CA TRP A 416 -6.11 14.25 10.58
C TRP A 416 -6.62 12.83 10.33
N SER A 417 -7.53 12.69 9.36
CA SER A 417 -8.01 11.38 8.92
C SER A 417 -8.07 11.29 7.39
N LEU A 418 -7.93 10.08 6.88
CA LEU A 418 -8.04 9.73 5.48
C LEU A 418 -9.00 8.55 5.33
N ASP A 419 -10.16 8.80 4.73
CA ASP A 419 -11.07 7.74 4.30
C ASP A 419 -10.70 7.35 2.86
N LEU A 420 -10.09 6.18 2.69
CA LEU A 420 -9.78 5.61 1.39
C LEU A 420 -10.95 4.77 0.89
N ASP A 421 -11.49 5.10 -0.28
CA ASP A 421 -12.51 4.28 -0.95
C ASP A 421 -11.86 3.57 -2.15
N ILE A 422 -12.00 2.25 -2.20
CA ILE A 422 -11.59 1.44 -3.36
C ILE A 422 -12.82 0.73 -3.92
N ALA A 423 -13.02 0.84 -5.23
CA ALA A 423 -14.15 0.25 -5.92
C ALA A 423 -13.74 -0.37 -7.27
N LEU A 424 -14.55 -1.32 -7.72
CA LEU A 424 -14.51 -1.83 -9.10
C LEU A 424 -15.46 -1.02 -9.97
N LYS A 425 -14.96 -0.46 -11.07
CA LYS A 425 -15.79 0.28 -12.03
C LYS A 425 -15.52 -0.15 -13.47
N ALA A 426 -16.59 -0.19 -14.27
CA ALA A 426 -16.50 -0.36 -15.71
C ALA A 426 -16.05 0.96 -16.36
N ILE A 427 -14.82 1.01 -16.87
CA ILE A 427 -14.26 2.15 -17.59
C ILE A 427 -13.89 1.68 -19.00
N ASN A 428 -14.51 2.28 -20.02
CA ASN A 428 -14.35 1.88 -21.42
C ASN A 428 -14.61 0.38 -21.64
N GLY A 429 -15.66 -0.15 -21.01
CA GLY A 429 -16.07 -1.56 -21.12
C GLY A 429 -15.17 -2.56 -20.37
N LYS A 430 -14.14 -2.10 -19.64
CA LYS A 430 -13.26 -2.95 -18.83
C LYS A 430 -13.44 -2.67 -17.35
N GLN A 431 -13.54 -3.70 -16.53
CA GLN A 431 -13.48 -3.56 -15.08
C GLN A 431 -12.09 -3.07 -14.66
N ARG A 432 -12.06 -2.05 -13.81
CA ARG A 432 -10.85 -1.40 -13.29
C ARG A 432 -11.02 -1.12 -11.80
N THR A 433 -9.98 -1.35 -11.03
CA THR A 433 -9.88 -0.81 -9.67
C THR A 433 -9.75 0.69 -9.77
N VAL A 434 -10.60 1.41 -9.06
CA VAL A 434 -10.45 2.84 -8.82
C VAL A 434 -10.31 3.09 -7.34
N ALA A 435 -9.55 4.13 -6.99
CA ALA A 435 -9.48 4.63 -5.64
C ALA A 435 -9.85 6.11 -5.61
N SER A 436 -10.64 6.50 -4.62
CA SER A 436 -10.87 7.89 -4.22
C SER A 436 -10.52 8.04 -2.75
N ALA A 437 -10.41 9.27 -2.26
CA ALA A 437 -10.19 9.48 -0.84
C ALA A 437 -10.80 10.78 -0.37
N LYS A 438 -11.14 10.83 0.91
CA LYS A 438 -11.53 12.03 1.64
C LYS A 438 -10.54 12.25 2.77
N LEU A 439 -9.86 13.39 2.77
CA LEU A 439 -8.90 13.78 3.80
C LEU A 439 -9.52 14.87 4.67
N VAL A 440 -9.58 14.67 5.97
CA VAL A 440 -9.93 15.70 6.96
C VAL A 440 -8.66 16.23 7.59
N LEU A 441 -8.42 17.53 7.44
CA LEU A 441 -7.23 18.21 7.94
C LEU A 441 -7.41 18.67 9.41
N PRO A 442 -6.31 18.95 10.14
CA PRO A 442 -6.36 19.44 11.52
C PRO A 442 -7.08 20.80 11.71
N ASN A 443 -7.30 21.56 10.65
CA ASN A 443 -8.07 22.81 10.69
C ASN A 443 -9.56 22.59 10.38
N GLY A 444 -10.01 21.33 10.27
CA GLY A 444 -11.38 20.96 9.90
C GLY A 444 -11.65 20.95 8.39
N ASP A 445 -10.69 21.33 7.55
CA ASP A 445 -10.88 21.31 6.10
C ASP A 445 -11.07 19.90 5.57
N ILE A 446 -11.97 19.75 4.60
CA ILE A 446 -12.27 18.46 3.97
C ILE A 446 -11.82 18.49 2.51
N ILE A 447 -10.79 17.71 2.20
CA ILE A 447 -10.25 17.55 0.84
C ILE A 447 -10.78 16.26 0.21
N GLN A 448 -11.64 16.40 -0.79
CA GLN A 448 -12.13 15.29 -1.62
C GLN A 448 -11.19 15.06 -2.80
N TYR A 449 -10.62 13.87 -2.92
CA TYR A 449 -9.85 13.47 -4.09
C TYR A 449 -10.74 12.71 -5.09
N PRO A 450 -10.69 13.05 -6.39
CA PRO A 450 -11.44 12.33 -7.39
C PRO A 450 -10.89 10.92 -7.58
N GLU A 451 -11.74 10.05 -8.11
CA GLU A 451 -11.39 8.68 -8.46
C GLU A 451 -10.23 8.61 -9.45
N LYS A 452 -9.34 7.64 -9.22
CA LYS A 452 -8.22 7.33 -10.10
C LYS A 452 -8.12 5.83 -10.30
N ILE A 453 -7.80 5.41 -11.52
CA ILE A 453 -7.46 4.01 -11.78
C ILE A 453 -6.18 3.68 -11.01
N VAL A 454 -6.23 2.64 -10.18
CA VAL A 454 -5.08 2.14 -9.44
C VAL A 454 -4.66 0.79 -9.99
N LYS A 455 -3.36 0.51 -9.91
CA LYS A 455 -2.78 -0.77 -10.31
C LYS A 455 -2.19 -1.46 -9.08
N TYR A 456 -2.38 -2.76 -9.03
CA TYR A 456 -1.78 -3.62 -8.01
C TYR A 456 -0.49 -4.24 -8.56
N SER A 457 0.49 -4.43 -7.68
CA SER A 457 1.70 -5.23 -7.89
C SER A 457 1.83 -6.19 -6.73
N GLU A 458 2.11 -7.46 -6.99
CA GLU A 458 2.25 -8.47 -5.94
C GLU A 458 3.40 -8.13 -4.98
N GLN A 459 4.53 -7.72 -5.53
CA GLN A 459 5.70 -7.33 -4.75
C GLN A 459 5.50 -5.99 -4.03
N LYS A 460 4.98 -4.98 -4.74
CA LYS A 460 4.98 -3.58 -4.27
C LYS A 460 3.64 -3.12 -3.68
N GLY A 461 2.63 -3.99 -3.64
CA GLY A 461 1.28 -3.63 -3.25
C GLY A 461 0.64 -2.59 -4.18
N TYR A 462 -0.41 -1.93 -3.68
CA TYR A 462 -0.95 -0.73 -4.30
C TYR A 462 -0.01 0.45 -4.10
N ARG A 463 0.15 1.23 -5.17
CA ARG A 463 0.66 2.60 -5.10
C ARG A 463 -0.42 3.57 -5.50
N ILE A 464 -0.94 4.32 -4.54
CA ILE A 464 -2.05 5.25 -4.72
C ILE A 464 -1.55 6.67 -4.43
N THR A 465 -1.67 7.58 -5.41
CA THR A 465 -1.26 8.98 -5.26
C THR A 465 -2.47 9.91 -5.35
N PHE A 466 -2.85 10.47 -4.22
CA PHE A 466 -3.83 11.55 -4.10
C PHE A 466 -3.11 12.89 -4.17
N LYS A 467 -3.51 13.70 -5.15
CA LYS A 467 -3.01 15.05 -5.42
C LYS A 467 -4.08 15.79 -6.20
N LYS A 468 -4.15 17.11 -6.04
CA LYS A 468 -5.14 17.98 -6.71
C LYS A 468 -6.57 17.64 -6.30
N GLY A 469 -6.87 17.70 -5.00
CA GLY A 469 -8.23 17.50 -4.49
C GLY A 469 -9.11 18.74 -4.64
N THR A 470 -10.31 18.67 -4.07
CA THR A 470 -11.23 19.78 -3.90
C THR A 470 -11.47 19.97 -2.42
N ASN A 471 -11.20 21.16 -1.88
CA ASN A 471 -11.64 21.55 -0.55
C ASN A 471 -13.16 21.81 -0.62
N ILE A 472 -13.94 20.89 -0.06
CA ILE A 472 -15.41 20.93 -0.04
C ILE A 472 -15.98 21.55 1.25
N SER A 473 -15.12 22.01 2.17
CA SER A 473 -15.52 22.85 3.31
C SER A 473 -15.42 24.35 2.99
N ALA A 474 -14.79 24.72 1.89
CA ALA A 474 -14.81 26.08 1.36
C ALA A 474 -16.16 26.39 0.66
N ASP A 475 -16.66 27.62 0.80
CA ASP A 475 -17.85 28.10 0.06
C ASP A 475 -17.48 29.30 -0.84
N PRO A 476 -17.45 29.11 -2.18
CA PRO A 476 -17.68 27.86 -2.90
C PRO A 476 -16.49 26.89 -2.79
N ASP A 477 -16.72 25.62 -3.14
CA ASP A 477 -15.68 24.58 -3.27
C ASP A 477 -14.42 25.13 -3.95
N ALA A 478 -13.26 24.91 -3.34
CA ALA A 478 -12.00 25.46 -3.81
C ALA A 478 -11.02 24.33 -4.24
N PRO A 479 -10.30 24.46 -5.37
CA PRO A 479 -9.28 23.47 -5.74
C PRO A 479 -8.12 23.44 -4.73
N ASP A 480 -7.87 22.29 -4.11
CA ASP A 480 -6.67 22.07 -3.30
C ASP A 480 -5.53 21.58 -4.18
N LYS A 481 -4.43 22.34 -4.22
CA LYS A 481 -3.22 22.00 -5.01
C LYS A 481 -2.05 21.59 -4.14
N LYS A 482 -2.19 21.65 -2.81
CA LYS A 482 -1.07 21.52 -1.88
C LYS A 482 -1.13 20.22 -1.10
N SER A 483 -2.32 19.71 -0.80
CA SER A 483 -2.47 18.45 -0.11
C SER A 483 -2.12 17.28 -1.03
N THR A 484 -1.28 16.38 -0.50
CA THR A 484 -0.82 15.17 -1.18
C THR A 484 -0.76 14.04 -0.19
N VAL A 485 -1.32 12.89 -0.56
CA VAL A 485 -1.21 11.63 0.17
C VAL A 485 -0.76 10.55 -0.79
N ILE A 486 0.28 9.82 -0.42
CA ILE A 486 0.84 8.72 -1.19
C ILE A 486 0.82 7.49 -0.31
N LEU A 487 0.08 6.47 -0.75
CA LEU A 487 0.09 5.14 -0.16
C LEU A 487 0.98 4.26 -1.04
N THR A 488 2.00 3.63 -0.45
CA THR A 488 2.89 2.69 -1.12
C THR A 488 2.98 1.40 -0.34
N GLY A 489 3.19 0.26 -1.01
CA GLY A 489 3.25 -1.02 -0.30
C GLY A 489 1.90 -1.43 0.27
N LEU A 490 0.80 -0.77 -0.11
CA LEU A 490 -0.51 -1.01 0.49
C LEU A 490 -1.01 -2.40 0.06
N ARG A 491 -1.16 -3.30 1.04
CA ARG A 491 -1.64 -4.67 0.83
C ARG A 491 -2.91 -4.88 1.64
N PHE A 492 -3.77 -5.73 1.10
CA PHE A 492 -5.03 -6.10 1.73
C PHE A 492 -5.10 -7.61 1.86
N GLU A 493 -5.67 -8.07 2.96
CA GLU A 493 -6.09 -9.45 3.17
C GLU A 493 -7.60 -9.47 3.37
N LYS A 494 -8.23 -10.56 2.95
CA LYS A 494 -9.67 -10.74 3.12
C LYS A 494 -9.93 -11.43 4.46
N THR A 495 -10.56 -10.72 5.38
CA THR A 495 -10.98 -11.25 6.68
C THR A 495 -12.49 -11.47 6.63
N GLY A 496 -12.94 -12.71 6.39
CA GLY A 496 -14.35 -13.02 6.17
C GLY A 496 -14.88 -12.41 4.86
N ASP A 497 -15.86 -11.51 4.97
CA ASP A 497 -16.45 -10.80 3.82
C ASP A 497 -15.85 -9.41 3.59
N SER A 498 -15.00 -8.92 4.49
CA SER A 498 -14.33 -7.61 4.40
C SER A 498 -12.88 -7.73 3.97
N TRP A 499 -12.39 -6.67 3.33
CA TRP A 499 -10.97 -6.47 3.10
C TRP A 499 -10.39 -5.63 4.23
N GLU A 500 -9.19 -5.95 4.66
CA GLU A 500 -8.46 -5.23 5.70
C GLU A 500 -7.06 -4.88 5.21
N PRO A 501 -6.57 -3.64 5.41
CA PRO A 501 -5.19 -3.31 5.12
C PRO A 501 -4.27 -4.05 6.10
N VAL A 502 -3.21 -4.68 5.59
CA VAL A 502 -2.26 -5.45 6.43
C VAL A 502 -0.82 -4.92 6.35
N ALA A 503 -0.53 -4.07 5.38
CA ALA A 503 0.76 -3.42 5.24
C ALA A 503 0.61 -2.12 4.44
N GLY A 504 1.56 -1.21 4.63
CA GLY A 504 1.71 -0.02 3.80
C GLY A 504 2.58 1.05 4.43
N THR A 505 2.97 2.01 3.62
CA THR A 505 3.60 3.26 4.05
C THR A 505 2.74 4.41 3.58
N ILE A 506 2.53 5.39 4.46
CA ILE A 506 1.84 6.64 4.13
C ILE A 506 2.85 7.78 4.11
N THR A 507 2.98 8.43 2.96
CA THR A 507 3.67 9.72 2.84
C THR A 507 2.63 10.79 2.64
N TYR A 508 2.62 11.78 3.52
CA TYR A 508 1.65 12.88 3.48
C TYR A 508 2.34 14.23 3.43
N LYS A 509 1.65 15.18 2.81
CA LYS A 509 2.01 16.60 2.78
C LYS A 509 0.75 17.44 2.74
N PHE A 510 0.50 18.23 3.77
CA PHE A 510 -0.58 19.22 3.83
C PHE A 510 -0.26 20.26 4.90
N LEU A 511 -0.86 21.45 4.81
CA LEU A 511 -0.61 22.57 5.72
C LEU A 511 0.89 22.95 5.86
N GLY A 512 1.65 22.82 4.77
CA GLY A 512 3.10 23.11 4.71
C GLY A 512 4.02 22.08 5.37
N GLN A 513 3.46 21.08 6.02
CA GLN A 513 4.16 20.02 6.73
C GLN A 513 4.14 18.71 5.93
N SER A 514 5.02 17.78 6.25
CA SER A 514 5.09 16.46 5.61
C SER A 514 5.67 15.39 6.53
N GLY A 515 5.21 14.15 6.38
CA GLY A 515 5.73 12.98 7.10
C GLY A 515 5.73 11.72 6.22
N THR A 516 6.44 10.68 6.67
CA THR A 516 6.41 9.35 6.05
C THR A 516 6.47 8.30 7.15
N GLU A 517 5.42 7.50 7.25
CA GLU A 517 5.17 6.68 8.43
C GLU A 517 4.62 5.30 8.01
N ASN A 518 4.65 4.33 8.95
CA ASN A 518 3.98 3.05 8.76
C ASN A 518 2.46 3.25 8.75
N LEU A 519 1.79 2.84 7.66
CA LEU A 519 0.35 3.02 7.50
C LEU A 519 -0.45 2.28 8.58
N MET A 520 0.06 1.15 9.07
CA MET A 520 -0.64 0.33 10.06
C MET A 520 -0.76 1.01 11.43
N GLU A 521 0.05 2.03 11.70
CA GLU A 521 -0.09 2.85 12.90
C GLU A 521 -1.33 3.77 12.84
N PHE A 522 -1.91 3.95 11.65
CA PHE A 522 -3.09 4.78 11.42
C PHE A 522 -4.37 3.96 11.26
N VAL A 523 -4.28 2.63 11.28
CA VAL A 523 -5.46 1.77 11.18
C VAL A 523 -6.12 1.69 12.55
N PRO A 524 -7.41 2.09 12.69
CA PRO A 524 -8.11 1.94 13.95
C PRO A 524 -8.09 0.47 14.43
N PRO A 525 -7.96 0.21 15.74
CA PRO A 525 -8.11 -1.14 16.25
C PRO A 525 -9.51 -1.68 15.90
N PRO A 526 -9.63 -2.99 15.58
CA PRO A 526 -10.87 -3.62 15.19
C PRO A 526 -11.95 -3.61 16.28
#